data_AF-A0A359FIM3-F1
#
_entry.id   AF-A0A359FIM3-F1
#
_cell.length_a   1.000
_cell.length_b   1.000
_cell.length_c   1.000
_cell.angle_alpha   90.00
_cell.angle_beta   90.00
_cell.angle_gamma   90.00
#
_symmetry.space_group_name_H-M   'P 1'
#
loop_
_entity.id
_entity.type
_entity.pdbx_description
1 polymer ?
#
loop_
_entity_poly.entity_id
_entity_poly.type
_entity_poly.pdbx_seq_one_letter_code
_entity_poly.pdbx_strand_id
1 'polypeptide(L)'
;MEWYIPISLLPGIALIILSTSNFIIALNNEIKELKSNYDLYEKIINLKIIQLKRLSIAISGLYISVLLFTLTGLLSWFSALKPVIFSSLIFSMTCMFFSVTFLISFAVRAIKIRHLHLKIH
;
A
#
# COMPACT_ATOMS: atom_id res chain seq x y z
N MET A 1 -2.38 -20.14 -21.56
CA MET A 1 -2.11 -19.26 -20.42
C MET A 1 -3.32 -18.38 -20.23
N GLU A 2 -3.93 -18.45 -19.06
CA GLU A 2 -5.13 -17.71 -18.73
C GLU A 2 -4.73 -16.27 -18.33
N TRP A 3 -4.61 -15.42 -19.36
CA TRP A 3 -4.27 -14.00 -19.25
C TRP A 3 -5.23 -13.20 -18.35
N TYR A 4 -6.38 -13.76 -18.01
CA TYR A 4 -7.39 -13.14 -17.15
C TYR A 4 -7.05 -13.26 -15.64
N ILE A 5 -6.16 -14.18 -15.24
CA ILE A 5 -5.81 -14.38 -13.82
C ILE A 5 -5.26 -13.10 -13.17
N PRO A 6 -4.28 -12.37 -13.76
CA PRO A 6 -3.80 -11.11 -13.19
C PRO A 6 -4.88 -10.02 -13.12
N ILE A 7 -5.78 -9.99 -14.10
CA ILE A 7 -6.85 -8.99 -14.20
C ILE A 7 -7.91 -9.25 -13.12
N SER A 8 -8.20 -10.52 -12.81
CA SER A 8 -9.14 -10.90 -11.76
C SER A 8 -8.71 -10.48 -10.35
N LEU A 9 -7.43 -10.20 -10.14
CA LEU A 9 -6.87 -9.72 -8.86
C LEU A 9 -7.01 -8.20 -8.68
N LEU A 10 -7.23 -7.45 -9.77
CA LEU A 10 -7.30 -5.99 -9.74
C LEU A 10 -8.39 -5.45 -8.79
N PRO A 11 -9.62 -5.99 -8.75
CA PRO A 11 -10.63 -5.55 -7.79
C PRO A 11 -10.17 -5.69 -6.34
N GLY A 12 -9.49 -6.79 -6.00
CA GLY A 12 -8.94 -7.01 -4.66
C GLY A 12 -7.87 -5.99 -4.30
N ILE A 13 -6.95 -5.69 -5.23
CA ILE A 13 -5.91 -4.69 -5.03
C ILE A 13 -6.52 -3.28 -4.90
N ALA A 14 -7.54 -2.96 -5.69
CA ALA A 14 -8.26 -1.69 -5.62
C ALA A 14 -8.90 -1.47 -4.23
N LEU A 15 -9.49 -2.51 -3.64
CA LEU A 15 -10.04 -2.45 -2.29
C LEU A 15 -8.95 -2.21 -1.23
N ILE A 16 -7.79 -2.85 -1.37
CA ILE A 16 -6.64 -2.63 -0.47
C ILE A 16 -6.15 -1.18 -0.58
N ILE A 17 -6.02 -0.65 -1.80
CA ILE A 17 -5.64 0.75 -2.06
C ILE A 17 -6.65 1.70 -1.42
N LEU A 18 -7.95 1.46 -1.61
CA LEU A 18 -9.01 2.29 -1.05
C LEU A 18 -8.98 2.31 0.48
N SER A 19 -8.92 1.13 1.11
CA SER A 19 -8.82 1.03 2.57
C SER A 19 -7.58 1.75 3.10
N THR A 20 -6.43 1.56 2.44
CA THR A 20 -5.17 2.20 2.83
C THR A 20 -5.24 3.72 2.67
N SER A 21 -5.90 4.21 1.62
CA SER A 21 -6.09 5.65 1.38
C SER A 21 -6.93 6.28 2.49
N ASN A 22 -7.98 5.60 2.94
CA ASN A 22 -8.79 6.05 4.07
C ASN A 22 -7.95 6.13 5.36
N PHE A 23 -7.05 5.16 5.60
CA PHE A 23 -6.11 5.24 6.73
C PHE A 23 -5.14 6.42 6.64
N ILE A 24 -4.61 6.73 5.45
CA ILE A 24 -3.75 7.90 5.22
C ILE A 24 -4.49 9.18 5.61
N ILE A 25 -5.73 9.34 5.14
CA ILE A 25 -6.56 10.52 5.42
C ILE A 25 -6.84 10.64 6.93
N ALA A 26 -7.25 9.54 7.57
CA ALA A 26 -7.53 9.51 9.00
C ALA A 26 -6.29 9.89 9.83
N LEU A 27 -5.13 9.32 9.50
CA LEU A 27 -3.87 9.62 10.18
C LEU A 27 -3.44 11.08 9.99
N ASN A 28 -3.65 11.64 8.81
CA ASN A 28 -3.35 13.04 8.53
C ASN A 28 -4.24 14.00 9.34
N ASN A 29 -5.54 13.68 9.45
CA ASN A 29 -6.47 14.44 10.28
C ASN A 29 -6.07 14.38 11.77
N GLU A 30 -5.70 13.21 12.27
CA GLU A 30 -5.25 13.03 13.65
C GLU A 30 -3.95 13.81 13.93
N ILE A 31 -2.98 13.79 13.01
CA ILE A 31 -1.76 14.61 13.13
C ILE A 31 -2.11 16.10 13.18
N LYS A 32 -3.06 16.56 12.35
CA LYS A 32 -3.50 17.95 12.32
C LYS A 32 -4.16 18.37 13.63
N GLU A 33 -4.95 17.49 14.25
CA GLU A 33 -5.57 17.71 15.56
C GLU A 33 -4.52 17.78 16.68
N LEU A 34 -3.59 16.83 16.71
CA LEU A 34 -2.51 16.79 17.72
C LEU A 34 -1.56 17.99 17.65
N LYS A 35 -1.43 18.61 16.47
CA LYS A 35 -0.60 19.81 16.27
C LYS A 35 -1.07 21.00 17.12
N SER A 36 -2.33 21.04 17.56
CA SER A 36 -2.84 22.06 18.49
C SER A 36 -2.15 22.03 19.85
N ASN A 37 -1.67 20.85 20.29
CA ASN A 37 -0.99 20.62 21.57
C ASN A 37 0.41 20.04 21.33
N TYR A 38 1.20 20.71 20.49
CA TYR A 38 2.47 20.20 19.96
C TYR A 38 3.44 19.77 21.07
N ASP A 39 3.62 20.58 22.12
CA ASP A 39 4.62 20.33 23.17
C ASP A 39 4.35 19.04 23.97
N LEU A 40 3.09 18.65 24.12
CA LEU A 40 2.70 17.44 24.86
C LEU A 40 2.82 16.18 23.99
N TYR A 41 2.64 16.33 22.67
CA TYR A 41 2.51 15.21 21.74
C TYR A 41 3.60 15.12 20.67
N GLU A 42 4.67 15.94 20.73
CA GLU A 42 5.75 15.98 19.74
C GLU A 42 6.26 14.57 19.37
N LYS A 43 6.52 13.73 20.37
CA LYS A 43 6.99 12.36 20.16
C LYS A 43 5.97 11.48 19.43
N ILE A 44 4.68 11.65 19.71
CA ILE A 44 3.61 10.91 19.04
C ILE A 44 3.44 11.40 17.60
N ILE A 45 3.46 12.72 17.39
CA ILE A 45 3.36 13.34 16.06
C ILE A 45 4.47 12.81 15.15
N ASN A 46 5.72 12.79 15.64
CA ASN A 46 6.85 12.25 14.87
C ASN A 46 6.66 10.77 14.52
N LEU A 47 6.17 9.94 15.45
CA LEU A 47 5.87 8.53 15.17
C LEU A 47 4.76 8.37 14.12
N LYS A 48 3.71 9.19 14.18
CA LYS A 48 2.61 9.18 13.20
C LYS A 48 3.05 9.67 11.81
N ILE A 49 3.95 10.64 11.73
CA ILE A 49 4.54 11.07 10.44
C ILE A 49 5.35 9.94 9.82
N ILE A 50 6.14 9.20 10.61
CA ILE A 50 6.88 8.03 10.13
C ILE A 50 5.93 6.93 9.64
N GLN A 51 4.80 6.72 10.33
CA GLN A 51 3.75 5.83 9.87
C GLN A 51 3.19 6.27 8.52
N LEU A 52 2.81 7.55 8.40
CA LEU A 52 2.27 8.12 7.17
C LEU A 52 3.22 7.89 5.99
N LYS A 53 4.52 8.18 6.17
CA LYS A 53 5.53 7.96 5.13
C LYS A 53 5.63 6.50 4.71
N ARG A 54 5.62 5.56 5.66
CA ARG A 54 5.65 4.11 5.35
C ARG A 54 4.41 3.67 4.60
N LEU A 55 3.23 4.18 4.99
CA LEU A 55 1.96 3.88 4.34
C LEU A 55 1.93 4.39 2.89
N SER A 56 2.42 5.62 2.67
CA SER A 56 2.55 6.20 1.32
C SER A 56 3.51 5.43 0.42
N ILE A 57 4.58 4.85 0.97
CA ILE A 57 5.48 3.97 0.21
C ILE A 57 4.78 2.66 -0.15
N ALA A 58 4.05 2.06 0.80
CA ALA A 58 3.32 0.81 0.57
C ALA A 58 2.26 0.95 -0.54
N ILE A 59 1.45 2.01 -0.48
CA ILE A 59 0.39 2.24 -1.46
C ILE A 59 0.96 2.56 -2.85
N SER A 60 2.10 3.25 -2.93
CA SER A 60 2.82 3.48 -4.19
C SER A 60 3.26 2.17 -4.85
N GLY A 61 3.78 1.22 -4.06
CA GLY A 61 4.12 -0.13 -4.55
C GLY A 61 2.91 -0.90 -5.10
N LEU A 62 1.75 -0.76 -4.47
CA LEU A 62 0.49 -1.33 -4.98
C LEU A 62 0.08 -0.69 -6.31
N TYR A 63 0.19 0.64 -6.45
CA TYR A 63 -0.09 1.32 -7.73
C TYR A 63 0.85 0.86 -8.86
N ILE A 64 2.15 0.69 -8.56
CA ILE A 64 3.12 0.15 -9.53
C ILE A 64 2.70 -1.28 -9.94
N SER A 65 2.31 -2.11 -8.99
CA SER A 65 1.86 -3.49 -9.26
C SER A 65 0.62 -3.52 -10.16
N VAL A 66 -0.36 -2.65 -9.90
CA VAL A 66 -1.57 -2.50 -10.74
C VAL A 66 -1.21 -2.08 -12.16
N LEU A 67 -0.31 -1.10 -12.31
CA LEU A 67 0.16 -0.64 -13.61
C LEU A 67 0.85 -1.75 -14.40
N LEU A 68 1.68 -2.56 -13.73
CA LEU A 68 2.33 -3.70 -14.39
C LEU A 68 1.32 -4.77 -14.80
N PHE A 69 0.33 -5.09 -13.96
CA PHE A 69 -0.73 -6.04 -14.33
C PHE A 69 -1.59 -5.57 -15.50
N THR A 70 -1.94 -4.28 -15.57
CA THR A 70 -2.69 -3.73 -16.70
C THR A 70 -1.85 -3.74 -17.98
N LEU A 71 -0.55 -3.44 -17.89
CA LEU A 71 0.39 -3.58 -19.02
C LEU A 71 0.51 -5.03 -19.51
N THR A 72 0.63 -6.01 -18.60
CA THR A 72 0.66 -7.43 -18.98
C THR A 72 -0.66 -7.84 -19.66
N GLY A 73 -1.79 -7.34 -19.17
CA GLY A 73 -3.10 -7.53 -19.78
C GLY A 73 -3.18 -6.96 -21.20
N LEU A 74 -2.69 -5.74 -21.42
CA LEU A 74 -2.66 -5.12 -22.76
C LEU A 74 -1.73 -5.87 -23.72
N LEU A 75 -0.56 -6.31 -23.25
CA LEU A 75 0.39 -7.08 -24.05
C LEU A 75 -0.16 -8.45 -24.44
N SER A 76 -1.10 -9.01 -23.66
CA SER A 76 -1.72 -10.31 -23.96
C SER A 76 -2.51 -10.34 -25.27
N TRP A 77 -2.93 -9.16 -25.77
CA TRP A 77 -3.51 -9.02 -27.10
C TRP A 77 -2.54 -9.43 -28.23
N PHE A 78 -1.23 -9.22 -28.01
CA PHE A 78 -0.19 -9.54 -28.99
C PHE A 78 0.35 -10.95 -28.76
N SER A 79 -0.22 -11.92 -29.48
CA SER A 79 0.11 -13.35 -29.37
C SER A 79 1.56 -13.73 -29.68
N ALA A 80 2.34 -12.84 -30.32
CA ALA A 80 3.75 -13.03 -30.65
C ALA A 80 4.70 -12.84 -29.44
N LEU A 81 4.23 -12.22 -28.35
CA LEU A 81 5.07 -11.81 -27.20
C LEU A 81 4.95 -12.75 -25.99
N LYS A 82 4.52 -14.00 -26.19
CA LYS A 82 4.33 -14.98 -25.10
C LYS A 82 5.44 -15.05 -24.05
N PRO A 83 6.76 -15.11 -24.40
CA PRO A 83 7.81 -15.17 -23.39
C PRO A 83 7.94 -13.86 -22.58
N VAL A 84 7.72 -12.71 -23.22
CA VAL A 84 7.76 -11.38 -22.57
C VAL A 84 6.59 -11.21 -21.61
N ILE A 85 5.39 -11.64 -22.02
CA ILE A 85 4.18 -11.60 -21.18
C ILE A 85 4.40 -12.44 -19.92
N PHE A 86 4.97 -13.65 -20.05
CA PHE A 86 5.24 -14.52 -18.91
C PHE A 86 6.22 -13.90 -17.90
N SER A 87 7.32 -13.33 -18.39
CA SER A 87 8.31 -12.64 -17.55
C SER A 87 7.70 -11.43 -16.83
N SER A 88 6.94 -10.60 -17.56
CA SER A 88 6.24 -9.43 -17.00
C SER A 88 5.23 -9.82 -15.92
N LEU A 89 4.51 -10.94 -16.09
CA LEU A 89 3.53 -11.43 -15.12
C LEU A 89 4.20 -11.86 -13.81
N ILE A 90 5.30 -12.64 -13.89
CA ILE A 90 6.08 -13.05 -12.71
C ILE A 90 6.64 -11.82 -11.97
N PHE A 91 7.15 -10.85 -12.72
CA PHE A 91 7.67 -9.61 -12.15
C PHE A 91 6.58 -8.81 -11.42
N SER A 92 5.39 -8.70 -12.02
CA SER A 92 4.24 -8.02 -11.41
C SER A 92 3.79 -8.72 -10.11
N MET A 93 3.73 -10.06 -10.12
CA MET A 93 3.30 -10.85 -8.98
C MET A 93 4.27 -10.75 -7.80
N THR A 94 5.59 -10.76 -8.07
CA THR A 94 6.60 -10.59 -7.02
C THR A 94 6.58 -9.18 -6.45
N CYS A 95 6.44 -8.14 -7.29
CA CYS A 95 6.28 -6.75 -6.85
C CYS A 95 5.04 -6.57 -5.94
N MET A 96 3.92 -7.18 -6.31
CA MET A 96 2.70 -7.18 -5.49
C MET A 96 2.94 -7.87 -4.14
N PHE A 97 3.57 -9.04 -4.12
CA PHE A 97 3.87 -9.78 -2.90
C PHE A 97 4.74 -8.95 -1.93
N PHE A 98 5.77 -8.29 -2.44
CA PHE A 98 6.59 -7.37 -1.63
C PHE A 98 5.79 -6.16 -1.11
N SER A 99 4.89 -5.61 -1.91
CA SER A 99 4.05 -4.48 -1.50
C SER A 99 3.08 -4.87 -0.38
N VAL A 100 2.43 -6.04 -0.50
CA VAL A 100 1.50 -6.56 0.51
C VAL A 100 2.21 -6.91 1.81
N THR A 101 3.38 -7.55 1.76
CA THR A 101 4.17 -7.86 2.97
C THR A 101 4.61 -6.60 3.71
N PHE A 102 4.95 -5.53 2.97
CA PHE A 102 5.23 -4.22 3.56
C PHE A 102 4.00 -3.61 4.23
N LEU A 103 2.81 -3.75 3.61
CA LEU A 103 1.54 -3.29 4.17
C LEU A 103 1.16 -4.04 5.45
N ILE A 104 1.33 -5.36 5.48
CA ILE A 104 1.10 -6.19 6.68
C ILE A 104 2.04 -5.77 7.81
N SER A 105 3.33 -5.58 7.49
CA SER A 105 4.32 -5.13 8.46
C SER A 105 3.99 -3.74 9.02
N PHE A 106 3.44 -2.86 8.19
CA PHE A 106 2.91 -1.58 8.64
C PHE A 106 1.72 -1.75 9.59
N ALA A 107 0.73 -2.57 9.23
CA ALA A 107 -0.48 -2.77 10.03
C ALA A 107 -0.15 -3.26 11.45
N VAL A 108 0.78 -4.21 11.59
CA VAL A 108 1.24 -4.69 12.91
C VAL A 108 1.91 -3.58 13.72
N ARG A 109 2.77 -2.76 13.07
CA ARG A 109 3.44 -1.64 13.75
C ARG A 109 2.47 -0.52 14.12
N ALA A 110 1.38 -0.34 13.36
CA ALA A 110 0.37 0.67 13.63
C ALA A 110 -0.34 0.42 14.96
N ILE A 111 -0.63 -0.84 15.28
CA ILE A 111 -1.25 -1.26 16.55
C ILE A 111 -0.38 -0.85 17.75
N LYS A 112 0.93 -1.05 17.66
CA LYS A 112 1.88 -0.71 18.74
C LYS A 112 1.88 0.79 19.07
N ILE A 113 1.75 1.65 18.06
CA ILE A 113 1.73 3.11 18.25
C ILE A 113 0.39 3.58 18.81
N ARG A 114 -0.73 2.95 18.40
CA ARG A 114 -2.04 3.22 19.00
C ARG A 114 -2.06 2.91 20.50
N HIS A 115 -1.41 1.81 20.92
CA HIS A 115 -1.25 1.52 22.35
C HIS A 115 -0.39 2.54 23.10
N LEU A 116 0.65 3.10 22.48
CA LEU A 116 1.46 4.16 23.10
C LEU A 116 0.68 5.45 23.27
N HIS A 117 -0.17 5.80 22.29
CA HIS A 117 -1.02 6.98 22.36
C HIS A 117 -2.05 6.89 23.51
N LEU A 118 -2.71 5.74 23.68
CA LEU A 118 -3.67 5.50 24.76
C LEU A 118 -3.05 5.50 26.17
N LYS A 119 -1.72 5.39 26.29
CA LYS A 119 -1.02 5.35 27.58
C LYS A 119 -0.60 6.73 28.08
N ILE A 120 -0.65 7.75 27.21
CA ILE A 120 -0.31 9.15 27.52
C ILE A 120 -1.57 9.93 27.91
N HIS A 121 -2.74 9.42 27.53
CA HIS A 121 -4.04 9.94 27.92
C HIS A 121 -4.45 9.46 29.31
#